data_AF-X0XKZ5-F1
#
_entry.id   AF-X0XKZ5-F1
#
_cell.length_a   1.000
_cell.length_b   1.000
_cell.length_c   1.000
_cell.angle_alpha   90.00
_cell.angle_beta   90.00
_cell.angle_gamma   90.00
#
_symmetry.space_group_name_H-M   'P 1'
#
loop_
_entity.id
_entity.type
_entity.pdbx_description
1 polymer ?
#
loop_
_entity_poly.entity_id
_entity_poly.type
_entity_poly.pdbx_seq_one_letter_code
_entity_poly.pdbx_strand_id
1 'polypeptide(L)'
;NDQPVYYIVYLQPSGFVVVSADDLVEPIIAFADNGTFEPSLESPLGALVTNDLNGRITAVRNTFSLQVETPGGPQSKWRHFINLAEASESGFVLLGLSSIPDVRVDALVKSKWGQSDICGKNGYNYYTPKNYPCGCTATAMAQLMRYYEYPTAEMKIVREQFRITVDGISEYVYMHGGNGNGGPYEWSLMVLEPDCSTTLEQRQAIGAICYDASVAAETEYSDSSSASNLQNASDALLSTFKY
;
A
#
# COMPACT_ATOMS: atom_id res chain seq x y z
N ASN A 1 15.34 16.44 21.69
CA ASN A 1 14.09 17.20 21.84
C ASN A 1 12.94 16.24 21.70
N ASP A 2 12.25 15.97 22.81
CA ASP A 2 11.26 14.89 22.97
C ASP A 2 9.82 15.42 22.76
N GLN A 3 9.65 16.29 21.75
CA GLN A 3 8.35 16.89 21.47
C GLN A 3 7.57 15.97 20.54
N PRO A 4 6.28 15.66 20.85
CA PRO A 4 5.46 14.85 19.96
C PRO A 4 5.32 15.54 18.60
N VAL A 5 5.31 14.76 17.53
CA VAL A 5 5.11 15.24 16.15
C VAL A 5 3.69 14.98 15.62
N TYR A 6 2.97 14.05 16.24
CA TYR A 6 1.54 13.81 16.03
C TYR A 6 0.90 13.16 17.25
N TYR A 7 -0.43 13.14 17.23
CA TYR A 7 -1.30 12.38 18.11
C TYR A 7 -2.15 11.41 17.27
N ILE A 8 -2.57 10.30 17.88
CA ILE A 8 -3.48 9.33 17.27
C ILE A 8 -4.78 9.34 18.07
N VAL A 9 -5.90 9.56 17.39
CA VAL A 9 -7.24 9.47 17.97
C VAL A 9 -7.89 8.20 17.46
N TYR A 10 -8.12 7.23 18.35
CA TYR A 10 -8.85 6.00 18.01
C TYR A 10 -10.35 6.23 18.07
N LEU A 11 -11.02 5.88 16.97
CA LEU A 11 -12.46 6.06 16.82
C LEU A 11 -13.22 4.86 17.40
N GLN A 12 -14.49 5.07 17.74
CA GLN A 12 -15.41 4.02 18.14
C GLN A 12 -16.47 3.83 17.03
N PRO A 13 -16.78 2.60 16.61
CA PRO A 13 -16.28 1.32 17.14
C PRO A 13 -14.89 0.90 16.61
N SER A 14 -14.38 1.51 15.54
CA SER A 14 -13.08 1.19 14.93
C SER A 14 -12.58 2.37 14.10
N GLY A 15 -11.29 2.35 13.74
CA GLY A 15 -10.64 3.38 12.94
C GLY A 15 -9.76 4.32 13.75
N PHE A 16 -9.06 5.19 13.04
CA PHE A 16 -8.15 6.15 13.64
C PHE A 16 -8.05 7.44 12.83
N VAL A 17 -7.60 8.49 13.50
CA VAL A 17 -7.21 9.77 12.91
C VAL A 17 -5.81 10.13 13.41
N VAL A 18 -4.89 10.41 12.50
CA VAL A 18 -3.56 10.96 12.80
C VAL A 18 -3.65 12.48 12.72
N VAL A 19 -3.35 13.13 13.83
CA VAL A 19 -3.46 14.58 13.99
C VAL A 19 -2.06 15.17 14.19
N SER A 20 -1.71 16.23 13.45
CA SER A 20 -0.44 16.94 13.65
C SER A 20 -0.31 17.47 15.10
N ALA A 21 0.90 17.52 15.64
CA ALA A 21 1.16 18.16 16.94
C ALA A 21 1.58 19.65 16.82
N ASP A 22 1.52 20.23 15.62
CA ASP A 22 1.92 21.61 15.32
C ASP A 22 0.85 22.30 14.47
N ASP A 23 0.39 23.48 14.90
CA ASP A 23 -0.72 24.22 14.27
C ASP A 23 -0.33 24.89 12.95
N LEU A 24 0.98 24.95 12.67
CA LEU A 24 1.54 25.40 11.40
C LEU A 24 1.51 24.28 10.32
N VAL A 25 1.12 23.05 10.70
CA VAL A 25 1.02 21.88 9.82
C VAL A 25 -0.44 21.45 9.70
N GLU A 26 -0.81 20.86 8.57
CA GLU A 26 -2.16 20.35 8.31
C GLU A 26 -2.69 19.53 9.51
N PRO A 27 -3.89 19.85 10.05
CA PRO A 27 -4.40 19.21 11.26
C PRO A 27 -4.59 17.71 11.09
N ILE A 28 -5.25 17.26 10.01
CA ILE A 28 -5.55 15.86 9.76
C ILE A 28 -4.60 15.32 8.69
N ILE A 29 -3.73 14.39 9.10
CA ILE A 29 -2.65 13.85 8.26
C ILE A 29 -3.08 12.58 7.55
N ALA A 30 -3.75 11.69 8.28
CA ALA A 30 -4.28 10.44 7.78
C ALA A 30 -5.49 10.03 8.62
N PHE A 31 -6.41 9.28 8.02
CA PHE A 31 -7.51 8.65 8.74
C PHE A 31 -7.90 7.35 8.06
N ALA A 32 -8.44 6.43 8.83
CA ALA A 32 -9.09 5.22 8.35
C ALA A 32 -10.34 4.96 9.18
N ASP A 33 -11.40 4.46 8.55
CA ASP A 33 -12.68 4.13 9.20
C ASP A 33 -12.66 2.79 9.94
N ASN A 34 -11.57 2.01 9.81
CA ASN A 34 -11.38 0.75 10.49
C ASN A 34 -9.88 0.49 10.75
N GLY A 35 -9.59 -0.42 11.68
CA GLY A 35 -8.24 -0.85 12.04
C GLY A 35 -7.57 0.04 13.07
N THR A 36 -6.28 -0.23 13.30
CA THR A 36 -5.42 0.48 14.24
C THR A 36 -4.18 0.99 13.53
N PHE A 37 -3.66 2.11 14.01
CA PHE A 37 -2.40 2.67 13.52
C PHE A 37 -1.24 2.21 14.40
N GLU A 38 -0.21 1.63 13.80
CA GLU A 38 1.03 1.24 14.49
C GLU A 38 2.10 2.32 14.28
N PRO A 39 2.42 3.16 15.30
CA PRO A 39 3.36 4.28 15.17
C PRO A 39 4.84 3.89 15.13
N SER A 40 5.16 2.60 15.04
CA SER A 40 6.54 2.11 14.91
C SER A 40 7.18 2.49 13.57
N LEU A 41 8.48 2.79 13.58
CA LEU A 41 9.29 2.93 12.37
C LEU A 41 9.50 1.61 11.62
N GLU A 42 9.19 0.47 12.25
CA GLU A 42 9.17 -0.84 11.60
C GLU A 42 7.87 -1.07 10.81
N SER A 43 6.81 -0.28 11.09
CA SER A 43 5.59 -0.27 10.30
C SER A 43 5.77 0.67 9.10
N PRO A 44 5.52 0.24 7.85
CA PRO A 44 5.68 1.11 6.69
C PRO A 44 4.88 2.41 6.78
N LEU A 45 3.64 2.34 7.25
CA LEU A 45 2.79 3.52 7.43
C LEU A 45 3.26 4.38 8.61
N GLY A 46 3.70 3.76 9.71
CA GLY A 46 4.24 4.46 10.88
C GLY A 46 5.52 5.23 10.54
N ALA A 47 6.43 4.60 9.80
CA ALA A 47 7.64 5.23 9.28
C ALA A 47 7.34 6.39 8.33
N LEU A 48 6.40 6.21 7.39
CA LEU A 48 6.02 7.24 6.42
C LEU A 48 5.48 8.48 7.12
N VAL A 49 4.49 8.31 7.99
CA VAL A 49 3.86 9.41 8.74
C VAL A 49 4.87 10.11 9.64
N THR A 50 5.70 9.34 10.36
CA THR A 50 6.69 9.90 11.29
C THR A 50 7.75 10.71 10.55
N ASN A 51 8.28 10.21 9.43
CA ASN A 51 9.30 10.92 8.65
C ASN A 51 8.73 12.17 7.95
N ASP A 52 7.52 12.07 7.37
CA ASP A 52 6.83 13.21 6.76
C ASP A 52 6.61 14.35 7.75
N LEU A 53 6.06 14.04 8.93
CA LEU A 53 5.75 15.06 9.93
C LEU A 53 6.99 15.67 10.58
N ASN A 54 8.03 14.88 10.84
CA ASN A 54 9.32 15.43 11.26
C ASN A 54 9.86 16.44 10.25
N GLY A 55 9.76 16.13 8.94
CA GLY A 55 10.16 17.03 7.86
C GLY A 55 9.33 18.30 7.81
N ARG A 56 8.00 18.19 7.84
CA ARG A 56 7.07 19.33 7.82
C ARG A 56 7.27 20.25 9.02
N ILE A 57 7.34 19.69 10.22
CA ILE A 57 7.54 20.45 11.46
C ILE A 57 8.89 21.17 11.46
N THR A 58 9.96 20.49 11.02
CA THR A 58 11.28 21.13 10.88
C THR A 58 11.24 22.28 9.88
N ALA A 59 10.55 22.11 8.74
CA ALA A 59 10.44 23.14 7.72
C ALA A 59 9.69 24.38 8.23
N VAL A 60 8.55 24.22 8.91
CA VAL A 60 7.77 25.37 9.42
C VAL A 60 8.45 26.06 10.59
N ARG A 61 9.20 25.34 11.44
CA ARG A 61 9.93 25.93 12.58
C ARG A 61 11.20 26.68 12.16
N ASN A 62 11.88 26.22 11.11
CA ASN A 62 13.08 26.89 10.61
C ASN A 62 12.78 28.08 9.69
N THR A 63 11.55 28.18 9.19
CA THR A 63 11.11 29.31 8.38
C THR A 63 10.57 30.40 9.29
N PHE A 64 11.44 31.29 9.79
CA PHE A 64 11.01 32.48 10.54
C PHE A 64 10.20 33.40 9.61
N SER A 65 8.88 33.25 9.63
CA SER A 65 7.96 34.12 8.92
C SER A 65 7.03 34.73 9.95
N LEU A 66 6.81 36.04 9.87
CA LEU A 66 5.61 36.66 10.44
C LEU A 66 4.42 36.04 9.69
N GLN A 67 3.97 34.86 10.13
CA GLN A 67 2.91 34.13 9.44
C GLN A 67 1.60 34.88 9.68
N VAL A 68 1.19 35.66 8.67
CA VAL A 68 -0.18 36.12 8.56
C VAL A 68 -1.02 34.88 8.24
N GLU A 69 -1.99 34.57 9.09
CA GLU A 69 -2.93 33.49 8.82
C GLU A 69 -3.58 33.71 7.45
N THR A 70 -3.35 32.77 6.53
CA THR A 70 -4.01 32.77 5.23
C THR A 70 -5.34 32.03 5.34
N PRO A 71 -6.44 32.56 4.76
CA PRO A 71 -7.69 31.81 4.66
C PRO A 71 -7.46 30.46 3.97
N GLY A 72 -7.82 29.36 4.63
CA GLY A 72 -7.58 28.00 4.15
C GLY A 72 -6.20 27.41 4.50
N GLY A 73 -5.32 28.18 5.15
CA GLY A 73 -4.04 27.69 5.68
C GLY A 73 -4.20 26.82 6.94
N PRO A 74 -3.14 26.12 7.38
CA PRO A 74 -3.19 25.17 8.51
C PRO A 74 -3.83 25.74 9.78
N GLN A 75 -3.43 26.92 10.24
CA GLN A 75 -3.97 27.54 11.46
C GLN A 75 -5.48 27.81 11.36
N SER A 76 -5.96 28.21 10.18
CA SER A 76 -7.39 28.45 9.96
C SER A 76 -8.22 27.15 10.05
N LYS A 77 -7.66 26.03 9.59
CA LYS A 77 -8.27 24.70 9.71
C LYS A 77 -8.25 24.18 11.15
N TRP A 78 -7.15 24.40 11.86
CA TRP A 78 -7.07 24.12 13.30
C TRP A 78 -8.13 24.87 14.09
N ARG A 79 -8.24 26.18 13.86
CA ARG A 79 -9.27 27.01 14.47
C ARG A 79 -10.68 26.55 14.11
N HIS A 80 -10.90 26.10 12.87
CA HIS A 80 -12.18 25.50 12.48
C HIS A 80 -12.51 24.26 13.33
N PHE A 81 -11.57 23.32 13.51
CA PHE A 81 -11.81 22.14 14.35
C PHE A 81 -11.98 22.44 15.84
N ILE A 82 -11.22 23.41 16.38
CA ILE A 82 -11.38 23.86 17.77
C ILE A 82 -12.77 24.48 17.98
N ASN A 83 -13.18 25.38 17.08
CA ASN A 83 -14.50 26.00 17.13
C ASN A 83 -15.63 24.95 17.00
N LEU A 84 -15.43 23.91 16.19
CA LEU A 84 -16.38 22.79 16.08
C LEU A 84 -16.49 22.01 17.41
N ALA A 85 -15.37 21.78 18.10
CA ALA A 85 -15.35 21.09 19.39
C ALA A 85 -15.97 21.93 20.52
N GLU A 86 -15.87 23.26 20.45
CA GLU A 86 -16.44 24.19 21.43
C GLU A 86 -17.93 24.51 21.18
N ALA A 87 -18.42 24.29 19.96
CA ALA A 87 -19.84 24.46 19.64
C ALA A 87 -20.68 23.30 20.23
N SER A 88 -21.77 23.64 20.92
CA SER A 88 -22.73 22.65 21.45
C SER A 88 -23.20 21.67 20.37
N GLU A 89 -23.43 20.40 20.73
CA GLU A 89 -23.70 19.23 19.86
C GLU A 89 -24.70 19.42 18.68
N SER A 90 -25.51 20.48 18.71
CA SER A 90 -26.47 20.86 17.67
C SER A 90 -25.85 21.50 16.41
N GLY A 91 -24.55 21.80 16.43
CA GLY A 91 -23.84 22.50 15.33
C GLY A 91 -23.19 21.59 14.28
N PHE A 92 -23.26 20.26 14.42
CA PHE A 92 -22.71 19.31 13.46
C PHE A 92 -23.54 19.30 12.17
N VAL A 93 -23.28 20.26 11.29
CA VAL A 93 -23.55 20.06 9.87
C VAL A 93 -22.37 19.26 9.35
N LEU A 94 -22.57 17.94 9.15
CA LEU A 94 -21.67 17.16 8.33
C LEU A 94 -21.42 18.01 7.09
N LEU A 95 -20.16 18.31 6.75
CA LEU A 95 -19.81 19.01 5.51
C LEU A 95 -20.21 18.11 4.33
N GLY A 96 -21.51 17.97 4.10
CA GLY A 96 -22.10 17.71 2.82
C GLY A 96 -21.75 18.95 2.02
N LEU A 97 -20.56 18.88 1.42
CA LEU A 97 -20.06 19.76 0.38
C LEU A 97 -21.26 20.40 -0.35
N SER A 98 -21.50 21.69 -0.11
CA SER A 98 -22.60 22.46 -0.70
C SER A 98 -22.50 22.57 -2.23
N SER A 99 -21.45 21.98 -2.80
CA SER A 99 -21.25 21.70 -4.22
C SER A 99 -20.37 20.45 -4.34
N ILE A 100 -20.83 19.38 -5.01
CA ILE A 100 -20.03 18.17 -5.29
C ILE A 100 -19.88 18.11 -6.84
N PRO A 101 -18.72 17.73 -7.40
CA PRO A 101 -17.91 16.71 -6.77
C PRO A 101 -16.40 16.92 -6.73
N ASP A 102 -15.86 17.06 -5.52
CA ASP A 102 -14.73 16.21 -5.14
C ASP A 102 -15.18 14.76 -5.34
N VAL A 103 -14.89 14.19 -6.52
CA VAL A 103 -15.28 12.82 -6.86
C VAL A 103 -14.47 11.91 -5.95
N ARG A 104 -15.08 11.49 -4.85
CA ARG A 104 -14.51 10.46 -3.99
C ARG A 104 -14.68 9.12 -4.70
N VAL A 105 -13.58 8.64 -5.26
CA VAL A 105 -13.49 7.29 -5.79
C VAL A 105 -13.11 6.39 -4.61
N ASP A 106 -13.98 5.47 -4.25
CA ASP A 106 -13.68 4.43 -3.28
C ASP A 106 -12.48 3.58 -3.76
N ALA A 107 -11.79 2.88 -2.86
CA ALA A 107 -10.61 2.10 -3.18
C ALA A 107 -10.91 1.12 -4.33
N LEU A 108 -10.24 1.28 -5.47
CA LEU A 108 -10.46 0.42 -6.64
C LEU A 108 -9.92 -0.99 -6.39
N VAL A 109 -8.67 -1.06 -5.92
CA VAL A 109 -8.03 -2.30 -5.51
C VAL A 109 -8.65 -2.75 -4.17
N LYS A 110 -9.36 -3.87 -4.21
CA LYS A 110 -10.02 -4.46 -3.03
C LYS A 110 -9.24 -5.61 -2.40
N SER A 111 -8.22 -6.13 -3.07
CA SER A 111 -7.36 -7.15 -2.49
C SER A 111 -6.60 -6.61 -1.28
N LYS A 112 -6.39 -7.46 -0.27
CA LYS A 112 -5.57 -7.19 0.92
C LYS A 112 -4.46 -8.24 0.98
N TRP A 113 -3.54 -8.15 0.04
CA TRP A 113 -2.46 -9.13 -0.10
C TRP A 113 -1.18 -8.71 0.65
N GLY A 114 -0.43 -9.71 1.09
CA GLY A 114 0.85 -9.59 1.76
C GLY A 114 2.00 -10.11 0.91
N GLN A 115 3.17 -10.32 1.53
CA GLN A 115 4.39 -10.71 0.81
C GLN A 115 4.83 -12.15 1.04
N SER A 116 4.42 -12.77 2.15
CA SER A 116 4.94 -14.07 2.60
C SER A 116 3.82 -15.12 2.64
N ASP A 117 3.54 -15.66 3.82
CA ASP A 117 2.53 -16.69 4.02
C ASP A 117 1.10 -16.13 4.18
N ILE A 118 0.13 -17.04 4.09
CA ILE A 118 -1.27 -16.84 4.47
C ILE A 118 -1.52 -17.80 5.65
N CYS A 119 -1.62 -17.24 6.86
CA CYS A 119 -1.79 -18.00 8.11
C CYS A 119 -0.74 -19.12 8.33
N GLY A 120 0.54 -18.81 8.13
CA GLY A 120 1.66 -19.74 8.33
C GLY A 120 1.83 -20.78 7.21
N LYS A 121 1.07 -20.67 6.12
CA LYS A 121 1.19 -21.53 4.94
C LYS A 121 1.64 -20.68 3.75
N ASN A 122 2.60 -21.15 2.97
CA ASN A 122 3.06 -20.46 1.77
C ASN A 122 1.88 -19.95 0.92
N GLY A 123 1.90 -18.67 0.58
CA GLY A 123 0.78 -17.95 -0.04
C GLY A 123 1.28 -17.07 -1.16
N TYR A 124 1.53 -15.80 -0.87
CA TYR A 124 2.10 -14.86 -1.82
C TYR A 124 3.52 -15.26 -2.27
N ASN A 125 4.26 -15.92 -1.38
CA ASN A 125 5.60 -16.46 -1.60
C ASN A 125 5.60 -17.92 -2.13
N TYR A 126 4.48 -18.45 -2.64
CA TYR A 126 4.37 -19.90 -2.91
C TYR A 126 5.46 -20.44 -3.84
N TYR A 127 5.79 -19.70 -4.89
CA TYR A 127 6.76 -20.11 -5.91
C TYR A 127 8.07 -19.32 -5.86
N THR A 128 8.21 -18.38 -4.92
CA THR A 128 9.45 -17.62 -4.79
C THR A 128 10.60 -18.53 -4.32
N PRO A 129 11.85 -18.20 -4.70
CA PRO A 129 13.00 -18.97 -4.24
C PRO A 129 13.01 -19.08 -2.71
N LYS A 130 13.15 -20.31 -2.20
CA LYS A 130 13.15 -20.62 -0.76
C LYS A 130 11.91 -20.14 0.01
N ASN A 131 10.82 -19.80 -0.69
CA ASN A 131 9.64 -19.15 -0.11
C ASN A 131 9.96 -17.83 0.61
N TYR A 132 10.99 -17.12 0.16
CA TYR A 132 11.25 -15.75 0.60
C TYR A 132 10.10 -14.83 0.20
N PRO A 133 9.91 -13.67 0.87
CA PRO A 133 8.84 -12.75 0.52
C PRO A 133 8.83 -12.39 -0.97
N CYS A 134 7.67 -12.24 -1.60
CA CYS A 134 7.62 -11.86 -3.03
C CYS A 134 8.06 -10.40 -3.27
N GLY A 135 8.03 -9.57 -2.23
CA GLY A 135 8.44 -8.17 -2.29
C GLY A 135 7.26 -7.21 -2.42
N CYS A 136 7.43 -6.00 -1.90
CA CYS A 136 6.36 -4.99 -1.83
C CYS A 136 5.92 -4.55 -3.23
N THR A 137 6.87 -4.34 -4.14
CA THR A 137 6.61 -3.96 -5.54
C THR A 137 5.81 -5.04 -6.26
N ALA A 138 6.20 -6.31 -6.12
CA ALA A 138 5.50 -7.43 -6.74
C ALA A 138 4.10 -7.63 -6.16
N THR A 139 3.94 -7.45 -4.85
CA THR A 139 2.62 -7.46 -4.20
C THR A 139 1.72 -6.36 -4.74
N ALA A 140 2.24 -5.14 -4.91
CA ALA A 140 1.49 -4.03 -5.47
C ALA A 140 1.09 -4.28 -6.94
N MET A 141 2.03 -4.76 -7.76
CA MET A 141 1.75 -5.17 -9.14
C MET A 141 0.68 -6.25 -9.20
N ALA A 142 0.80 -7.31 -8.41
CA ALA A 142 -0.14 -8.43 -8.40
C ALA A 142 -1.55 -8.00 -8.00
N GLN A 143 -1.69 -7.11 -7.01
CA GLN A 143 -2.98 -6.55 -6.61
C GLN A 143 -3.60 -5.66 -7.70
N LEU A 144 -2.80 -4.85 -8.38
CA LEU A 144 -3.24 -4.07 -9.54
C LEU A 144 -3.72 -5.00 -10.66
N MET A 145 -2.94 -6.04 -10.96
CA MET A 145 -3.29 -6.98 -12.01
C MET A 145 -4.56 -7.76 -11.69
N ARG A 146 -4.74 -8.14 -10.42
CA ARG A 146 -5.95 -8.78 -9.93
C ARG A 146 -7.17 -7.87 -10.07
N TYR A 147 -7.05 -6.57 -9.86
CA TYR A 147 -8.16 -5.64 -10.04
C TYR A 147 -8.66 -5.62 -11.49
N TYR A 148 -7.76 -5.64 -12.46
CA TYR A 148 -8.13 -5.67 -13.88
C TYR A 148 -8.47 -7.06 -14.42
N GLU A 149 -8.12 -8.13 -13.68
CA GLU A 149 -8.20 -9.53 -14.15
C GLU A 149 -7.54 -9.70 -15.54
N TYR A 150 -6.36 -9.10 -15.68
CA TYR A 150 -5.60 -9.04 -16.92
C TYR A 150 -4.13 -9.41 -16.65
N PRO A 151 -3.44 -10.14 -17.54
CA PRO A 151 -3.80 -10.55 -18.90
C PRO A 151 -4.95 -11.57 -19.01
N THR A 152 -5.71 -11.50 -20.12
CA THR A 152 -6.78 -12.49 -20.44
C THR A 152 -6.20 -13.78 -20.99
N ALA A 153 -7.02 -14.83 -21.09
CA ALA A 153 -6.56 -16.11 -21.63
C ALA A 153 -6.18 -16.09 -23.12
N GLU A 154 -6.73 -15.15 -23.89
CA GLU A 154 -6.38 -14.95 -25.30
C GLU A 154 -5.01 -14.28 -25.45
N MET A 155 -4.62 -13.50 -24.44
CA MET A 155 -3.30 -12.90 -24.38
C MET A 155 -2.28 -13.94 -23.90
N LYS A 156 -1.45 -14.41 -24.83
CA LYS A 156 -0.31 -15.25 -24.49
C LYS A 156 0.72 -14.43 -23.74
N ILE A 157 0.92 -14.72 -22.46
CA ILE A 157 2.13 -14.28 -21.78
C ILE A 157 3.30 -14.99 -22.45
N VAL A 158 4.24 -14.22 -22.98
CA VAL A 158 5.45 -14.80 -23.59
C VAL A 158 6.27 -15.41 -22.45
N ARG A 159 6.68 -16.66 -22.61
CA ARG A 159 7.55 -17.35 -21.65
C ARG A 159 8.97 -16.79 -21.81
N GLU A 160 9.20 -15.66 -21.14
CA GLU A 160 10.50 -14.98 -21.11
C GLU A 160 11.31 -15.42 -19.89
N GLN A 161 12.63 -15.42 -20.05
CA GLN A 161 13.55 -15.59 -18.93
C GLN A 161 13.92 -14.23 -18.37
N PHE A 162 13.86 -14.10 -17.05
CA PHE A 162 14.31 -12.91 -16.34
C PHE A 162 15.46 -13.28 -15.43
N ARG A 163 16.35 -12.30 -15.21
CA ARG A 163 17.42 -12.43 -14.24
C ARG A 163 16.88 -12.03 -12.87
N ILE A 164 16.98 -12.92 -11.90
CA ILE A 164 16.73 -12.61 -10.50
C ILE A 164 18.02 -12.79 -9.71
N THR A 165 18.03 -12.32 -8.45
CA THR A 165 19.13 -12.58 -7.53
C THR A 165 18.58 -13.19 -6.24
N VAL A 166 19.20 -14.26 -5.75
CA VAL A 166 18.82 -14.93 -4.50
C VAL A 166 20.04 -15.02 -3.61
N ASP A 167 20.00 -14.39 -2.44
CA ASP A 167 21.13 -14.33 -1.49
C ASP A 167 22.45 -13.88 -2.17
N GLY A 168 22.36 -12.90 -3.07
CA GLY A 168 23.50 -12.36 -3.82
C GLY A 168 23.95 -13.18 -5.03
N ILE A 169 23.29 -14.30 -5.33
CA ILE A 169 23.58 -15.16 -6.49
C ILE A 169 22.55 -14.91 -7.58
N SER A 170 23.01 -14.46 -8.75
CA SER A 170 22.11 -14.27 -9.89
C SER A 170 21.80 -15.57 -10.63
N GLU A 171 20.54 -15.73 -11.01
CA GLU A 171 20.05 -16.85 -11.81
C GLU A 171 18.99 -16.39 -12.82
N TYR A 172 18.80 -17.18 -13.88
CA TYR A 172 17.76 -16.94 -14.87
C TYR A 172 16.61 -17.91 -14.64
N VAL A 173 15.40 -17.36 -14.45
CA VAL A 173 14.19 -18.14 -14.19
C VAL A 173 13.10 -17.77 -15.19
N TYR A 174 12.10 -18.64 -15.29
CA TYR A 174 10.90 -18.39 -16.07
C TYR A 174 9.75 -18.02 -15.15
N MET A 175 8.86 -17.15 -15.65
CA MET A 175 7.53 -17.00 -15.07
C MET A 175 6.78 -18.33 -15.04
N HIS A 176 5.93 -18.49 -14.03
CA HIS A 176 5.06 -19.63 -13.79
C HIS A 176 3.86 -19.63 -14.75
N GLY A 177 3.21 -18.48 -14.94
CA GLY A 177 1.85 -18.38 -15.49
C GLY A 177 0.82 -19.09 -14.61
N GLY A 178 -0.45 -19.13 -15.02
CA GLY A 178 -1.49 -19.78 -14.20
C GLY A 178 -1.46 -21.31 -14.20
N ASN A 179 -0.65 -21.95 -15.05
CA ASN A 179 -0.59 -23.42 -15.18
C ASN A 179 0.84 -24.01 -15.08
N GLY A 180 1.82 -23.22 -14.62
CA GLY A 180 3.23 -23.60 -14.54
C GLY A 180 3.97 -23.67 -15.89
N ASN A 181 3.30 -23.36 -16.99
CA ASN A 181 3.86 -23.34 -18.34
C ASN A 181 3.64 -22.00 -19.07
N GLY A 182 3.38 -20.92 -18.34
CA GLY A 182 3.09 -19.60 -18.92
C GLY A 182 1.65 -19.47 -19.46
N GLY A 183 0.74 -20.35 -19.03
CA GLY A 183 -0.68 -20.30 -19.39
C GLY A 183 -1.46 -19.22 -18.64
N PRO A 184 -2.75 -19.09 -18.95
CA PRO A 184 -3.60 -18.02 -18.44
C PRO A 184 -3.81 -18.12 -16.93
N TYR A 185 -3.97 -16.98 -16.28
CA TYR A 185 -4.27 -16.91 -14.85
C TYR A 185 -5.73 -17.27 -14.56
N GLU A 186 -5.94 -18.03 -13.48
CA GLU A 186 -7.27 -18.37 -12.96
C GLU A 186 -7.74 -17.32 -11.95
N TRP A 187 -8.15 -16.14 -12.45
CA TRP A 187 -8.51 -14.97 -11.63
C TRP A 187 -9.59 -15.26 -10.57
N SER A 188 -10.51 -16.18 -10.83
CA SER A 188 -11.55 -16.59 -9.88
C SER A 188 -11.01 -17.33 -8.65
N LEU A 189 -9.80 -17.91 -8.73
CA LEU A 189 -9.13 -18.54 -7.59
C LEU A 189 -8.35 -17.53 -6.74
N MET A 190 -8.08 -16.33 -7.27
CA MET A 190 -7.33 -15.29 -6.57
C MET A 190 -8.27 -14.49 -5.67
N VAL A 191 -8.56 -15.01 -4.47
CA VAL A 191 -9.43 -14.34 -3.49
C VAL A 191 -8.85 -12.99 -3.05
N LEU A 192 -9.72 -11.99 -2.83
CA LEU A 192 -9.31 -10.63 -2.49
C LEU A 192 -8.74 -10.54 -1.06
N GLU A 193 -9.38 -11.22 -0.10
CA GLU A 193 -8.99 -11.22 1.32
C GLU A 193 -8.77 -12.66 1.78
N PRO A 194 -7.62 -13.28 1.45
CA PRO A 194 -7.33 -14.64 1.89
C PRO A 194 -7.16 -14.71 3.41
N ASP A 195 -7.74 -15.76 4.01
CA ASP A 195 -7.66 -16.06 5.42
C ASP A 195 -7.16 -17.50 5.67
N CYS A 196 -7.29 -18.00 6.90
CA CYS A 196 -6.81 -19.32 7.26
C CYS A 196 -7.58 -20.49 6.63
N SER A 197 -8.74 -20.22 6.01
CA SER A 197 -9.55 -21.17 5.26
C SER A 197 -9.19 -21.24 3.76
N THR A 198 -8.34 -20.32 3.27
CA THR A 198 -7.89 -20.28 1.88
C THR A 198 -7.31 -21.63 1.42
N THR A 199 -7.85 -22.16 0.32
CA THR A 199 -7.49 -23.51 -0.16
C THR A 199 -6.07 -23.54 -0.73
N LEU A 200 -5.57 -24.76 -0.99
CA LEU A 200 -4.26 -24.92 -1.65
C LEU A 200 -4.25 -24.27 -3.03
N GLU A 201 -5.30 -24.50 -3.81
CA GLU A 201 -5.46 -24.02 -5.19
C GLU A 201 -5.53 -22.49 -5.23
N GLN A 202 -6.22 -21.86 -4.27
CA GLN A 202 -6.28 -20.40 -4.15
C GLN A 202 -4.92 -19.80 -3.78
N ARG A 203 -4.19 -20.42 -2.83
CA ARG A 203 -2.83 -19.99 -2.47
C ARG A 203 -1.86 -20.12 -3.63
N GLN A 204 -1.97 -21.19 -4.42
CA GLN A 204 -1.16 -21.39 -5.63
C GLN A 204 -1.49 -20.34 -6.69
N ALA A 205 -2.78 -20.06 -6.95
CA ALA A 205 -3.16 -19.03 -7.91
C ALA A 205 -2.62 -17.64 -7.54
N ILE A 206 -2.76 -17.24 -6.27
CA ILE A 206 -2.21 -15.96 -5.77
C ILE A 206 -0.68 -15.96 -5.83
N GLY A 207 -0.05 -17.05 -5.37
CA GLY A 207 1.40 -17.18 -5.40
C GLY A 207 1.99 -17.14 -6.81
N ALA A 208 1.28 -17.65 -7.82
CA ALA A 208 1.71 -17.63 -9.21
C ALA A 208 1.83 -16.19 -9.73
N ILE A 209 0.80 -15.36 -9.53
CA ILE A 209 0.85 -13.97 -9.99
C ILE A 209 1.83 -13.12 -9.19
N CYS A 210 1.97 -13.36 -7.87
CA CYS A 210 2.98 -12.69 -7.06
C CYS A 210 4.39 -13.04 -7.54
N TYR A 211 4.66 -14.33 -7.80
CA TYR A 211 5.95 -14.78 -8.32
C TYR A 211 6.26 -14.19 -9.69
N ASP A 212 5.31 -14.21 -10.62
CA ASP A 212 5.51 -13.67 -11.97
C ASP A 212 5.76 -12.17 -11.94
N ALA A 213 5.04 -11.43 -11.09
CA ALA A 213 5.31 -10.01 -10.86
C ALA A 213 6.73 -9.75 -10.33
N SER A 214 7.19 -10.56 -9.36
CA SER A 214 8.55 -10.45 -8.83
C SER A 214 9.62 -10.79 -9.88
N VAL A 215 9.42 -11.89 -10.62
CA VAL A 215 10.34 -12.34 -11.67
C VAL A 215 10.45 -11.30 -12.77
N ALA A 216 9.31 -10.79 -13.28
CA ALA A 216 9.31 -9.78 -14.32
C ALA A 216 9.91 -8.44 -13.87
N ALA A 217 9.81 -8.12 -12.57
CA ALA A 217 10.47 -6.95 -11.98
C ALA A 217 11.95 -7.18 -11.63
N GLU A 218 12.54 -8.34 -11.98
CA GLU A 218 13.92 -8.72 -11.68
C GLU A 218 14.27 -8.63 -10.18
N THR A 219 13.37 -9.13 -9.34
CA THR A 219 13.50 -9.04 -7.87
C THR A 219 14.77 -9.69 -7.34
N GLU A 220 15.39 -9.01 -6.37
CA GLU A 220 16.41 -9.55 -5.49
C GLU A 220 15.74 -10.09 -4.22
N TYR A 221 15.94 -11.38 -3.94
CA TYR A 221 15.33 -12.10 -2.83
C TYR A 221 16.32 -12.36 -1.70
N SER A 222 15.85 -12.18 -0.47
CA SER A 222 16.51 -12.60 0.77
C SER A 222 15.48 -13.07 1.80
N ASP A 223 15.93 -13.74 2.85
CA ASP A 223 15.07 -14.31 3.89
C ASP A 223 14.12 -13.29 4.54
N SER A 224 14.60 -12.08 4.80
CA SER A 224 13.84 -11.04 5.50
C SER A 224 13.13 -10.04 4.58
N SER A 225 13.57 -9.92 3.32
CA SER A 225 13.02 -8.92 2.40
C SER A 225 13.33 -9.26 0.94
N SER A 226 12.47 -8.79 0.05
CA SER A 226 12.73 -8.84 -1.38
C SER A 226 12.40 -7.49 -2.00
N ALA A 227 13.27 -7.02 -2.88
CA ALA A 227 13.18 -5.70 -3.48
C ALA A 227 13.39 -5.77 -4.99
N SER A 228 12.72 -4.86 -5.70
CA SER A 228 12.93 -4.63 -7.12
C SER A 228 12.94 -3.15 -7.42
N ASN A 229 13.53 -2.80 -8.56
CA ASN A 229 13.52 -1.43 -9.06
C ASN A 229 12.12 -1.07 -9.58
N LEU A 230 11.61 0.11 -9.24
CA LEU A 230 10.31 0.59 -9.71
C LEU A 230 10.27 0.74 -11.24
N GLN A 231 11.41 1.07 -11.87
CA GLN A 231 11.55 1.13 -13.32
C GLN A 231 11.32 -0.26 -13.94
N ASN A 232 11.96 -1.30 -13.41
CA ASN A 232 11.77 -2.67 -13.90
C ASN A 232 10.31 -3.12 -13.74
N ALA A 233 9.66 -2.77 -12.61
CA ALA A 233 8.25 -3.06 -12.39
C ALA A 233 7.34 -2.33 -13.41
N SER A 234 7.61 -1.06 -13.70
CA SER A 234 6.90 -0.30 -14.72
C SER A 234 7.09 -0.91 -16.11
N ASP A 235 8.33 -1.24 -16.46
CA ASP A 235 8.66 -1.85 -17.75
C ASP A 235 8.01 -3.23 -17.88
N ALA A 236 7.97 -4.03 -16.81
CA ALA A 236 7.28 -5.31 -16.77
C ALA A 236 5.77 -5.18 -17.01
N LEU A 237 5.10 -4.20 -16.40
CA LEU A 237 3.68 -3.96 -16.63
C LEU A 237 3.39 -3.68 -18.11
N LEU A 238 4.20 -2.83 -18.75
CA LEU A 238 4.00 -2.44 -20.15
C LEU A 238 4.46 -3.51 -21.15
N SER A 239 5.62 -4.13 -20.92
CA SER A 239 6.28 -5.00 -21.88
C SER A 239 5.90 -6.47 -21.70
N THR A 240 5.81 -6.96 -20.46
CA THR A 240 5.52 -8.37 -20.16
C THR A 240 4.01 -8.58 -20.05
N PHE A 241 3.35 -7.76 -19.23
CA PHE A 241 1.93 -7.92 -18.91
C PHE A 241 1.00 -7.09 -19.81
N LYS A 242 1.54 -6.21 -20.68
CA LYS A 242 0.83 -5.41 -21.69
C LYS A 242 -0.30 -4.53 -21.13
N TYR A 243 -0.05 -3.88 -20.00
CA TYR A 243 -0.86 -2.81 -19.44
C TYR A 243 -0.72 -1.49 -20.20
#